data_AF-A0A8J4VES9-F1
#
_entry.id   AF-A0A8J4VES9-F1
#
_cell.length_a   1.000
_cell.length_b   1.000
_cell.length_c   1.000
_cell.angle_alpha   90.00
_cell.angle_beta   90.00
_cell.angle_gamma   90.00
#
_symmetry.space_group_name_H-M   'P 1'
#
loop_
_entity.id
_entity.type
_entity.pdbx_description
1 polymer ?
#
loop_
_entity_poly.entity_id
_entity_poly.type
_entity_poly.pdbx_seq_one_letter_code
_entity_poly.pdbx_strand_id
1 'polypeptide(L)'
;DEEEDVHLVPSSADDAPRTTNLVQGSSGDTNAVSSRPSGRVVGIIKRNWHSYCGSLEPMPMPAGSGGTAHALFVSKDRRIPKIRIHTRQLENLLDKRIIVAVDSWDRLSRYPSGHYVRTIGEIGDRDTESEVVLIENDINSRPFSSQVLACLPPLPWSVSSEDLANPIRQDLRDLRVFSVDPPGCKDIDDALHCTALPSGNFEVGVHIADVTNFVHPGSPLDDEASQRGTSVYLVERRIDMLPKPLTEDICSLRSDVERLAFSVIWELTPEADIISTRYTKSVIKSCAALSYIEAQARMDDSRLMDPLTTDLRNMNVLAKKMRSRRIERGALTLASAEVKFQIDTETHDPLDIGMYQIREANQMVEEFMLAANVSVADKILKHFSLCSLLR
;
A
#
# COMPACT_ATOMS: atom_id res chain seq x y z
N ASP A 1 26.85 -21.13 34.17
CA ASP A 1 26.57 -19.90 34.91
C ASP A 1 27.51 -18.82 34.45
N GLU A 2 27.00 -18.00 33.52
CA GLU A 2 27.33 -16.59 33.23
C GLU A 2 26.82 -16.32 31.80
N GLU A 3 25.50 -16.10 31.72
CA GLU A 3 24.83 -15.46 30.60
C GLU A 3 24.99 -13.95 30.77
N GLU A 4 25.63 -13.27 29.82
CA GLU A 4 25.64 -11.80 29.75
C GLU A 4 24.32 -11.32 29.16
N ASP A 5 23.38 -10.98 30.04
CA ASP A 5 22.18 -10.20 29.75
C ASP A 5 22.59 -8.77 29.36
N VAL A 6 22.57 -8.48 28.05
CA VAL A 6 22.69 -7.11 27.54
C VAL A 6 21.33 -6.43 27.65
N HIS A 7 21.06 -5.82 28.81
CA HIS A 7 19.94 -4.90 28.98
C HIS A 7 20.18 -3.62 28.15
N LEU A 8 19.44 -3.48 27.04
CA LEU A 8 19.31 -2.20 26.34
C LEU A 8 18.32 -1.31 27.10
N VAL A 9 18.86 -0.26 27.71
CA VAL A 9 18.11 0.83 28.36
C VAL A 9 17.24 1.53 27.32
N PRO A 10 15.97 1.89 27.61
CA PRO A 10 15.15 2.66 26.69
C PRO A 10 15.77 4.05 26.50
N SER A 11 16.32 4.34 25.33
CA SER A 11 16.67 5.69 24.94
C SER A 11 15.37 6.45 24.64
N SER A 12 14.86 7.16 25.64
CA SER A 12 13.83 8.17 25.44
C SER A 12 14.41 9.31 24.60
N ALA A 13 14.27 9.22 23.28
CA ALA A 13 14.36 10.36 22.39
C ALA A 13 13.09 11.20 22.54
N ASP A 14 12.86 11.73 23.74
CA ASP A 14 11.77 12.66 24.04
C ASP A 14 12.16 13.51 25.25
N ASP A 15 13.24 14.26 25.11
CA ASP A 15 13.56 15.39 25.99
C ASP A 15 14.22 16.49 25.16
N ALA A 16 13.38 17.29 24.50
CA ALA A 16 13.80 18.62 24.10
C ALA A 16 14.14 19.39 25.38
N PRO A 17 15.34 19.97 25.55
CA PRO A 17 15.69 20.67 26.77
C PRO A 17 14.75 21.87 26.96
N ARG A 18 13.88 21.78 27.96
CA ARG A 18 13.10 22.92 28.47
C ARG A 18 14.09 23.92 29.06
N THR A 19 14.46 24.92 28.27
CA THR A 19 15.21 26.08 28.73
C THR A 19 14.31 26.90 29.66
N THR A 20 14.48 26.70 30.96
CA THR A 20 13.97 27.61 32.00
C THR A 20 14.83 28.87 31.99
N ASN A 21 14.45 29.86 31.18
CA ASN A 21 15.04 31.19 31.29
C ASN A 21 14.57 31.85 32.59
N LEU A 22 15.41 31.76 33.62
CA LEU A 22 15.40 32.65 34.77
C LEU A 22 15.60 34.08 34.27
N VAL A 23 14.57 34.92 34.45
CA VAL A 23 14.65 36.36 34.18
C VAL A 23 15.48 36.99 35.30
N GLN A 24 16.77 37.22 35.03
CA GLN A 24 17.55 38.24 35.71
C GLN A 24 17.86 39.36 34.71
N GLY A 25 17.39 40.56 35.04
CA GLY A 25 17.55 41.72 34.20
C GLY A 25 19.01 42.12 34.02
N SER A 26 19.42 42.33 32.78
CA SER A 26 20.39 43.36 32.43
C SER A 26 20.19 43.77 30.97
N SER A 27 20.46 45.04 30.76
CA SER A 27 20.19 45.88 29.60
C SER A 27 20.86 45.45 28.30
N GLY A 28 20.13 45.65 27.20
CA GLY A 28 20.71 46.07 25.91
C GLY A 28 21.12 44.94 24.98
N ASP A 29 20.14 44.34 24.30
CA ASP A 29 20.27 43.96 22.89
C ASP A 29 18.86 43.69 22.33
N THR A 30 18.42 44.54 21.41
CA THR A 30 17.18 44.34 20.65
C THR A 30 17.39 43.19 19.68
N ASN A 31 17.22 41.96 20.15
CA ASN A 31 17.04 40.81 19.29
C ASN A 31 15.80 41.06 18.43
N ALA A 32 16.01 41.34 17.15
CA ALA A 32 14.95 41.41 16.15
C ALA A 32 14.27 40.05 16.08
N VAL A 33 13.19 39.89 16.85
CA VAL A 33 12.30 38.73 16.75
C VAL A 33 11.87 38.67 15.29
N SER A 34 12.25 37.61 14.58
CA SER A 34 11.82 37.42 13.19
C SER A 34 10.29 37.39 13.21
N SER A 35 9.64 38.49 12.82
CA SER A 35 8.18 38.58 12.86
C SER A 35 7.64 37.72 11.73
N ARG A 36 7.36 36.45 12.02
CA ARG A 36 6.67 35.58 11.08
C ARG A 36 5.30 36.21 10.77
N PRO A 37 4.90 36.34 9.49
CA PRO A 37 3.57 36.82 9.15
C PRO A 37 2.50 36.01 9.89
N SER A 38 1.56 36.70 10.53
CA SER A 38 0.44 36.09 11.26
C SER A 38 -0.89 36.58 10.70
N GLY A 39 -1.94 35.78 10.89
CA GLY A 39 -3.28 36.07 10.36
C GLY A 39 -4.38 35.58 11.30
N ARG A 40 -5.61 36.05 11.06
CA ARG A 40 -6.81 35.62 11.78
C ARG A 40 -7.88 35.22 10.76
N VAL A 41 -8.51 34.08 10.97
CA VAL A 41 -9.65 33.65 10.16
C VAL A 41 -10.83 34.61 10.37
N VAL A 42 -11.35 35.19 9.29
CA VAL A 42 -12.49 36.13 9.30
C VAL A 42 -13.75 35.59 8.64
N GLY A 43 -13.64 34.47 7.92
CA GLY A 43 -14.74 33.83 7.22
C GLY A 43 -14.35 32.45 6.73
N ILE A 44 -15.35 31.62 6.46
CA ILE A 44 -15.17 30.26 5.94
C ILE A 44 -15.85 30.19 4.57
N ILE A 45 -15.06 30.03 3.51
CA ILE A 45 -15.56 29.98 2.13
C ILE A 45 -16.27 28.65 1.86
N LYS A 46 -15.62 27.54 2.27
CA LYS A 46 -16.15 26.18 2.10
C LYS A 46 -15.83 25.37 3.34
N ARG A 47 -16.85 24.71 3.90
CA ARG A 47 -16.67 23.70 4.94
C ARG A 47 -16.33 22.36 4.29
N ASN A 48 -15.46 21.61 4.94
CA ASN A 48 -15.16 20.23 4.57
C ASN A 48 -15.40 19.38 5.83
N TRP A 49 -16.68 19.26 6.21
CA TRP A 49 -17.08 18.44 7.35
C TRP A 49 -17.34 17.02 6.90
N HIS A 50 -16.98 16.08 7.76
CA HIS A 50 -17.13 14.65 7.56
C HIS A 50 -17.79 14.05 8.80
N SER A 51 -18.10 12.78 8.71
CA SER A 51 -18.42 11.97 9.88
C SER A 51 -17.12 11.59 10.59
N TYR A 52 -17.04 11.80 11.90
CA TYR A 52 -15.84 11.55 12.71
C TYR A 52 -16.04 10.34 13.62
N CYS A 53 -15.02 9.50 13.75
CA CYS A 53 -14.96 8.37 14.67
C CYS A 53 -14.38 8.80 16.02
N GLY A 54 -14.95 8.29 17.10
CA GLY A 54 -14.49 8.65 18.44
C GLY A 54 -15.30 7.97 19.53
N SER A 55 -15.23 8.54 20.73
CA SER A 55 -15.95 8.04 21.90
C SER A 55 -16.46 9.20 22.74
N LEU A 56 -17.38 8.91 23.65
CA LEU A 56 -17.86 9.92 24.60
C LEU A 56 -16.82 10.13 25.71
N GLU A 57 -16.69 11.37 26.16
CA GLU A 57 -15.93 11.69 27.36
C GLU A 57 -16.63 11.09 28.59
N PRO A 58 -15.93 10.31 29.44
CA PRO A 58 -16.52 9.76 30.65
C PRO A 58 -17.11 10.87 31.53
N MET A 59 -18.38 10.73 31.90
CA MET A 59 -19.06 11.68 32.78
C MET A 59 -19.96 10.95 33.77
N PRO A 60 -20.20 11.51 34.98
CA PRO A 60 -21.14 10.95 35.93
C PRO A 60 -22.54 10.86 35.30
N MET A 61 -23.22 9.75 35.54
CA MET A 61 -24.59 9.56 35.03
C MET A 61 -25.53 10.60 35.66
N PRO A 62 -26.39 11.26 34.87
CA PRO A 62 -27.42 12.14 35.41
C PRO A 62 -28.31 11.36 36.38
N ALA A 63 -28.69 11.97 37.50
CA ALA A 63 -29.64 11.36 38.44
C ALA A 63 -31.02 11.21 37.77
N GLY A 64 -31.38 9.97 37.42
CA GLY A 64 -32.67 9.60 36.80
C GLY A 64 -32.53 8.91 35.44
N SER A 65 -33.03 7.68 35.32
CA SER A 65 -33.05 6.94 34.04
C SER A 65 -33.99 7.61 33.04
N GLY A 66 -33.47 7.96 31.85
CA GLY A 66 -34.28 8.32 30.68
C GLY A 66 -34.28 9.80 30.27
N GLY A 67 -33.53 10.68 30.95
CA GLY A 67 -33.34 12.07 30.54
C GLY A 67 -32.48 12.22 29.29
N THR A 68 -32.70 13.26 28.49
CA THR A 68 -31.79 13.62 27.39
C THR A 68 -30.52 14.23 28.01
N ALA A 69 -29.38 13.60 27.77
CA ALA A 69 -28.09 14.06 28.28
C ALA A 69 -27.32 14.84 27.20
N HIS A 70 -26.58 15.86 27.64
CA HIS A 70 -25.56 16.51 26.84
C HIS A 70 -24.23 15.81 27.09
N ALA A 71 -23.66 15.21 26.05
CA ALA A 71 -22.37 14.55 26.12
C ALA A 71 -21.35 15.27 25.24
N LEU A 72 -20.07 15.17 25.62
CA LEU A 72 -18.96 15.61 24.78
C LEU A 72 -18.39 14.38 24.07
N PHE A 73 -18.40 14.42 22.75
CA PHE A 73 -17.73 13.47 21.89
C PHE A 73 -16.28 13.91 21.68
N VAL A 74 -15.36 12.96 21.81
CA VAL A 74 -13.92 13.13 21.58
C VAL A 74 -13.56 12.36 20.32
N SER A 75 -13.17 13.10 19.27
CA SER A 75 -12.68 12.52 18.01
C SER A 75 -11.36 11.78 18.22
N LYS A 76 -11.13 10.72 17.44
CA LYS A 76 -9.81 10.08 17.32
C LYS A 76 -8.79 11.01 16.67
N ASP A 77 -9.22 11.82 15.70
CA ASP A 77 -8.39 12.90 15.17
C ASP A 77 -8.30 14.04 16.19
N ARG A 78 -7.13 14.15 16.85
CA ARG A 78 -6.82 15.18 17.85
C ARG A 78 -6.82 16.60 17.30
N ARG A 79 -6.82 16.78 15.97
CA ARG A 79 -6.96 18.09 15.31
C ARG A 79 -8.39 18.61 15.39
N ILE A 80 -9.36 17.73 15.64
CA ILE A 80 -10.79 18.06 15.73
C ILE A 80 -11.16 18.38 17.19
N PRO A 81 -11.80 19.53 17.47
CA PRO A 81 -12.26 19.86 18.82
C PRO A 81 -13.37 18.91 19.26
N LYS A 82 -13.59 18.81 20.58
CA LYS A 82 -14.71 18.06 21.14
C LYS A 82 -16.04 18.55 20.56
N ILE A 83 -16.95 17.62 20.27
CA ILE A 83 -18.26 17.91 19.67
C ILE A 83 -19.34 17.68 20.72
N ARG A 84 -20.27 18.62 20.87
CA ARG A 84 -21.42 18.44 21.77
C ARG A 84 -22.52 17.66 21.06
N ILE A 85 -22.96 16.56 21.66
CA ILE A 85 -24.09 15.76 21.18
C ILE A 85 -25.19 15.67 22.23
N HIS A 86 -26.41 15.39 21.76
CA HIS A 86 -27.59 15.16 22.61
C HIS A 86 -28.04 13.72 22.42
N THR A 87 -28.11 12.94 23.51
CA THR A 87 -28.51 11.53 23.42
C THR A 87 -29.27 11.09 24.66
N ARG A 88 -30.19 10.14 24.48
CA ARG A 88 -30.87 9.41 25.57
C ARG A 88 -30.21 8.05 25.87
N GLN A 89 -29.24 7.65 25.05
CA GLN A 89 -28.57 6.35 25.10
C GLN A 89 -27.17 6.47 25.69
N LEU A 90 -26.92 7.46 26.56
CA LEU A 90 -25.59 7.75 27.11
C LEU A 90 -24.93 6.48 27.67
N GLU A 91 -25.65 5.73 28.50
CA GLU A 91 -25.19 4.48 29.12
C GLU A 91 -24.70 3.45 28.09
N ASN A 92 -25.41 3.32 26.97
CA ASN A 92 -25.12 2.32 25.93
C ASN A 92 -23.97 2.72 24.98
N LEU A 93 -23.50 3.97 25.06
CA LEU A 93 -22.51 4.56 24.15
C LEU A 93 -21.19 4.93 24.84
N LEU A 94 -21.13 4.91 26.18
CA LEU A 94 -19.96 5.34 26.96
C LEU A 94 -18.72 4.48 26.70
N ASP A 95 -18.91 3.18 26.51
CA ASP A 95 -17.87 2.16 26.30
C ASP A 95 -17.68 1.81 24.82
N LYS A 96 -18.25 2.61 23.90
CA LYS A 96 -18.26 2.30 22.46
C LYS A 96 -17.55 3.32 21.61
N ARG A 97 -17.02 2.84 20.49
CA ARG A 97 -16.65 3.66 19.34
C ARG A 97 -17.90 4.01 18.55
N ILE A 98 -18.08 5.29 18.29
CA ILE A 98 -19.24 5.83 17.60
C ILE A 98 -18.83 6.83 16.52
N ILE A 99 -19.74 7.08 15.59
CA ILE A 99 -19.61 8.08 14.54
C ILE A 99 -20.52 9.27 14.85
N VAL A 100 -19.95 10.47 14.77
CA VAL A 100 -20.66 11.74 14.96
C VAL A 100 -20.43 12.65 13.76
N ALA A 101 -21.50 13.25 13.24
CA ALA A 101 -21.44 14.28 12.21
C ALA A 101 -21.60 15.67 12.83
N VAL A 102 -20.86 16.65 12.33
CA VAL A 102 -20.98 18.05 12.78
C VAL A 102 -22.09 18.76 12.00
N ASP A 103 -23.01 19.38 12.73
CA ASP A 103 -24.16 20.09 12.14
C ASP A 103 -23.90 21.59 12.03
N SER A 104 -23.37 22.19 13.10
CA SER A 104 -23.21 23.63 13.19
C SER A 104 -22.19 24.02 14.24
N TRP A 105 -21.69 25.25 14.16
CA TRP A 105 -20.89 25.83 15.23
C TRP A 105 -21.35 27.27 15.49
N ASP A 106 -22.18 27.42 16.51
CA ASP A 106 -22.70 28.71 16.94
C ASP A 106 -21.59 29.61 17.52
N ARG A 107 -21.68 30.92 17.26
CA ARG A 107 -20.68 31.93 17.68
C ARG A 107 -20.49 32.00 19.20
N LEU A 108 -21.52 31.71 19.97
CA LEU A 108 -21.50 31.75 21.44
C LEU A 108 -21.11 30.39 22.04
N SER A 109 -21.06 29.33 21.24
CA SER A 109 -20.71 28.00 21.71
C SER A 109 -19.20 27.74 21.64
N ARG A 110 -18.63 27.28 22.75
CA ARG A 110 -17.23 26.82 22.80
C ARG A 110 -16.98 25.58 21.91
N TYR A 111 -17.99 24.71 21.78
CA TYR A 111 -17.90 23.45 21.02
C TYR A 111 -18.92 23.45 19.87
N PRO A 112 -18.60 22.84 18.72
CA PRO A 112 -19.59 22.58 17.67
C PRO A 112 -20.71 21.66 18.18
N SER A 113 -21.88 21.77 17.58
CA SER A 113 -22.98 20.82 17.76
C SER A 113 -22.89 19.73 16.70
N GLY A 114 -23.17 18.50 17.10
CA GLY A 114 -23.31 17.38 16.17
C GLY A 114 -24.37 16.39 16.63
N HIS A 115 -24.58 15.38 15.81
CA HIS A 115 -25.49 14.28 16.09
C HIS A 115 -24.79 12.93 15.90
N TYR A 116 -25.29 11.94 16.65
CA TYR A 116 -24.89 10.54 16.51
C TYR A 116 -25.39 9.97 15.18
N VAL A 117 -24.52 9.25 14.47
CA VAL A 117 -24.84 8.56 13.22
C VAL A 117 -25.01 7.06 13.44
N ARG A 118 -23.96 6.40 13.93
CA ARG A 118 -23.97 4.96 14.24
C ARG A 118 -22.90 4.56 15.24
N THR A 119 -23.10 3.41 15.87
CA THR A 119 -22.09 2.70 16.65
C THR A 119 -21.23 1.85 15.72
N ILE A 120 -19.94 1.78 16.04
CA ILE A 120 -18.98 0.88 15.39
C ILE A 120 -18.87 -0.40 16.22
N GLY A 121 -18.50 -0.27 17.50
CA GLY A 121 -18.37 -1.41 18.40
C GLY A 121 -17.75 -1.01 19.74
N GLU A 122 -17.24 -1.99 20.50
CA GLU A 122 -16.68 -1.77 21.84
C GLU A 122 -15.26 -1.18 21.79
N ILE A 123 -14.92 -0.33 22.76
CA ILE A 123 -13.59 0.26 22.84
C ILE A 123 -12.57 -0.83 23.19
N GLY A 124 -11.51 -0.93 22.39
CA GLY A 124 -10.45 -1.94 22.58
C GLY A 124 -10.71 -3.25 21.85
N ASP A 125 -11.90 -3.47 21.31
CA ASP A 125 -12.15 -4.56 20.38
C ASP A 125 -11.39 -4.34 19.06
N ARG A 126 -10.76 -5.40 18.56
CA ARG A 126 -9.84 -5.34 17.42
C ARG A 126 -10.53 -4.97 16.13
N ASP A 127 -11.66 -5.61 15.84
CA ASP A 127 -12.42 -5.36 14.60
C ASP A 127 -12.96 -3.94 14.61
N THR A 128 -13.42 -3.48 15.78
CA THR A 128 -13.87 -2.11 16.01
C THR A 128 -12.76 -1.08 15.76
N GLU A 129 -11.58 -1.23 16.36
CA GLU A 129 -10.48 -0.28 16.15
C GLU A 129 -9.96 -0.33 14.70
N SER A 130 -9.97 -1.50 14.06
CA SER A 130 -9.62 -1.64 12.64
C SER A 130 -10.62 -0.93 11.72
N GLU A 131 -11.92 -1.01 12.02
CA GLU A 131 -12.95 -0.27 11.27
C GLU A 131 -12.82 1.24 11.48
N VAL A 132 -12.53 1.69 12.70
CA VAL A 132 -12.26 3.11 13.00
C VAL A 132 -11.13 3.66 12.14
N VAL A 133 -10.00 2.94 12.02
CA VAL A 133 -8.86 3.36 11.18
C VAL A 133 -9.29 3.49 9.71
N LEU A 134 -10.06 2.54 9.19
CA LEU A 134 -10.51 2.59 7.80
C LEU A 134 -11.41 3.79 7.54
N ILE A 135 -12.38 4.07 8.43
CA ILE A 135 -13.31 5.19 8.26
C ILE A 135 -12.58 6.53 8.34
N GLU A 136 -11.68 6.70 9.32
CA GLU A 136 -10.89 7.94 9.48
C GLU A 136 -9.99 8.23 8.28
N ASN A 137 -9.61 7.20 7.52
CA ASN A 137 -8.81 7.33 6.30
C ASN A 137 -9.64 7.22 5.01
N ASP A 138 -10.98 7.25 5.10
CA ASP A 138 -11.92 7.16 3.98
C ASP A 138 -11.73 5.91 3.09
N ILE A 139 -11.43 4.77 3.73
CA ILE A 139 -11.15 3.50 3.04
C ILE A 139 -12.42 2.66 3.00
N ASN A 140 -12.93 2.41 1.80
CA ASN A 140 -14.13 1.60 1.58
C ASN A 140 -13.83 0.10 1.72
N SER A 141 -14.23 -0.49 2.85
CA SER A 141 -14.12 -1.94 3.10
C SER A 141 -15.40 -2.73 2.81
N ARG A 142 -16.40 -2.11 2.17
CA ARG A 142 -17.64 -2.82 1.84
C ARG A 142 -17.39 -3.91 0.80
N PRO A 143 -18.15 -5.02 0.85
CA PRO A 143 -18.13 -6.02 -0.20
C PRO A 143 -18.47 -5.43 -1.56
N PHE A 144 -17.89 -6.00 -2.62
CA PHE A 144 -18.22 -5.64 -3.99
C PHE A 144 -19.70 -5.90 -4.27
N SER A 145 -20.35 -4.98 -4.99
CA SER A 145 -21.76 -5.10 -5.36
C SER A 145 -21.97 -6.23 -6.39
N SER A 146 -23.22 -6.69 -6.52
CA SER A 146 -23.57 -7.69 -7.54
C SER A 146 -23.31 -7.19 -8.98
N GLN A 147 -23.43 -5.89 -9.22
CA GLN A 147 -23.15 -5.27 -10.52
C GLN A 147 -21.65 -5.34 -10.86
N VAL A 148 -20.78 -5.12 -9.87
CA VAL A 148 -19.33 -5.26 -10.02
C VAL A 148 -18.97 -6.73 -10.30
N LEU A 149 -19.52 -7.66 -9.52
CA LEU A 149 -19.24 -9.09 -9.69
C LEU A 149 -19.76 -9.64 -11.02
N ALA A 150 -20.84 -9.10 -11.56
CA ALA A 150 -21.37 -9.47 -12.88
C ALA A 150 -20.46 -9.08 -14.05
N CYS A 151 -19.46 -8.20 -13.83
CA CYS A 151 -18.46 -7.84 -14.84
C CYS A 151 -17.33 -8.87 -14.96
N LEU A 152 -17.22 -9.81 -14.03
CA LEU A 152 -16.18 -10.84 -14.05
C LEU A 152 -16.47 -11.87 -15.16
N PRO A 153 -15.43 -12.42 -15.81
CA PRO A 153 -15.62 -13.53 -16.72
C PRO A 153 -16.12 -14.78 -15.96
N PRO A 154 -16.77 -15.73 -16.66
CA PRO A 154 -17.22 -16.98 -16.03
C PRO A 154 -16.03 -17.76 -15.47
N LEU A 155 -16.21 -18.33 -14.28
CA LEU A 155 -15.22 -19.17 -13.61
C LEU A 155 -15.59 -20.66 -13.78
N PRO A 156 -14.62 -21.57 -13.97
CA PRO A 156 -13.18 -21.29 -14.11
C PRO A 156 -12.83 -20.62 -15.44
N TRP A 157 -11.86 -19.71 -15.41
CA TRP A 157 -11.38 -19.01 -16.61
C TRP A 157 -10.02 -19.56 -17.05
N SER A 158 -9.82 -19.64 -18.37
CA SER A 158 -8.56 -20.05 -18.99
C SER A 158 -8.33 -19.25 -20.27
N VAL A 159 -7.07 -19.15 -20.70
CA VAL A 159 -6.71 -18.56 -22.00
C VAL A 159 -7.43 -19.33 -23.11
N SER A 160 -8.15 -18.59 -23.96
CA SER A 160 -8.95 -19.16 -25.05
C SER A 160 -8.13 -19.35 -26.33
N SER A 161 -8.67 -20.11 -27.29
CA SER A 161 -8.04 -20.23 -28.61
C SER A 161 -8.07 -18.89 -29.36
N GLU A 162 -9.09 -18.08 -29.12
CA GLU A 162 -9.21 -16.72 -29.64
C GLU A 162 -8.13 -15.79 -29.08
N ASP A 163 -7.78 -15.92 -27.80
CA ASP A 163 -6.68 -15.16 -27.19
C ASP A 163 -5.33 -15.50 -27.83
N LEU A 164 -5.09 -16.79 -28.11
CA LEU A 164 -3.88 -17.27 -28.77
C LEU A 164 -3.81 -16.87 -30.25
N ALA A 165 -4.95 -16.79 -30.92
CA ALA A 165 -5.04 -16.35 -32.31
C ALA A 165 -5.02 -14.82 -32.47
N ASN A 166 -5.07 -14.06 -31.37
CA ASN A 166 -5.14 -12.61 -31.41
C ASN A 166 -3.79 -12.01 -31.84
N PRO A 167 -3.71 -11.31 -32.99
CA PRO A 167 -2.44 -10.82 -33.52
C PRO A 167 -1.76 -9.73 -32.67
N ILE A 168 -2.49 -9.10 -31.73
CA ILE A 168 -1.89 -8.13 -30.80
C ILE A 168 -1.18 -8.82 -29.63
N ARG A 169 -1.43 -10.11 -29.41
CA ARG A 169 -0.85 -10.91 -28.34
C ARG A 169 0.26 -11.78 -28.89
N GLN A 170 1.47 -11.57 -28.39
CA GLN A 170 2.57 -12.46 -28.69
C GLN A 170 2.54 -13.68 -27.77
N ASP A 171 2.70 -14.86 -28.36
CA ASP A 171 2.94 -16.08 -27.60
C ASP A 171 4.39 -16.08 -27.08
N LEU A 172 4.52 -16.10 -25.76
CA LEU A 172 5.80 -16.13 -25.03
C LEU A 172 5.84 -17.31 -24.05
N ARG A 173 4.97 -18.32 -24.23
CA ARG A 173 4.87 -19.48 -23.33
C ARG A 173 6.10 -20.39 -23.37
N ASP A 174 6.93 -20.25 -24.39
CA ASP A 174 8.21 -20.95 -24.54
C ASP A 174 9.32 -20.35 -23.67
N LEU A 175 9.18 -19.10 -23.23
CA LEU A 175 10.15 -18.44 -22.37
C LEU A 175 10.08 -18.96 -20.93
N ARG A 176 11.23 -18.99 -20.26
CA ARG A 176 11.34 -19.33 -18.83
C ARG A 176 10.98 -18.13 -17.97
N VAL A 177 9.67 -17.87 -17.87
CA VAL A 177 9.11 -16.81 -17.02
C VAL A 177 8.96 -17.31 -15.59
N PHE A 178 9.29 -16.49 -14.59
CA PHE A 178 9.13 -16.80 -13.17
C PHE A 178 8.74 -15.56 -12.37
N SER A 179 8.10 -15.72 -11.20
CA SER A 179 7.81 -14.61 -10.28
C SER A 179 8.63 -14.72 -8.99
N VAL A 180 8.87 -13.57 -8.33
CA VAL A 180 9.55 -13.51 -7.03
C VAL A 180 8.80 -12.55 -6.11
N ASP A 181 8.09 -13.11 -5.14
CA ASP A 181 7.08 -12.41 -4.35
C ASP A 181 7.28 -12.56 -2.83
N PRO A 182 6.57 -11.80 -1.99
CA PRO A 182 6.47 -12.09 -0.57
C PRO A 182 5.89 -13.51 -0.31
N PRO A 183 6.30 -14.19 0.76
CA PRO A 183 5.71 -15.47 1.15
C PRO A 183 4.18 -15.36 1.32
N GLY A 184 3.43 -16.28 0.69
CA GLY A 184 1.98 -16.31 0.76
C GLY A 184 1.25 -15.36 -0.21
N CYS A 185 1.97 -14.68 -1.10
CA CYS A 185 1.38 -13.89 -2.17
C CYS A 185 0.48 -14.76 -3.08
N LYS A 186 -0.73 -14.26 -3.38
CA LYS A 186 -1.69 -14.93 -4.29
C LYS A 186 -2.02 -14.09 -5.51
N ASP A 187 -1.86 -12.78 -5.38
CA ASP A 187 -2.03 -11.71 -6.35
C ASP A 187 -0.67 -11.38 -6.98
N ILE A 188 -0.15 -12.31 -7.79
CA ILE A 188 1.14 -12.15 -8.46
C ILE A 188 0.94 -11.24 -9.68
N ASP A 189 1.34 -9.98 -9.54
CA ASP A 189 1.17 -8.95 -10.56
C ASP A 189 2.30 -8.96 -11.60
N ASP A 190 3.51 -9.33 -11.19
CA ASP A 190 4.70 -9.28 -12.03
C ASP A 190 5.40 -10.65 -12.15
N ALA A 191 5.99 -10.86 -13.32
CA ALA A 191 6.87 -11.98 -13.60
C ALA A 191 8.03 -11.52 -14.50
N LEU A 192 9.10 -12.29 -14.49
CA LEU A 192 10.40 -11.93 -15.05
C LEU A 192 10.93 -13.06 -15.92
N HIS A 193 11.72 -12.72 -16.93
CA HIS A 193 12.60 -13.69 -17.59
C HIS A 193 13.94 -13.05 -17.96
N CYS A 194 14.96 -13.87 -18.15
CA CYS A 194 16.26 -13.47 -18.68
C CYS A 194 16.81 -14.60 -19.55
N THR A 195 17.22 -14.29 -20.77
CA THR A 195 17.79 -15.25 -21.73
C THR A 195 19.06 -14.66 -22.34
N ALA A 196 20.16 -15.39 -22.23
CA ALA A 196 21.41 -15.01 -22.92
C ALA A 196 21.25 -15.18 -24.43
N LEU A 197 21.61 -14.16 -25.19
CA LEU A 197 21.53 -14.13 -26.65
C LEU A 197 22.86 -14.59 -27.28
N PRO A 198 22.85 -15.10 -28.52
CA PRO A 198 24.07 -15.48 -29.25
C PRO A 198 25.06 -14.32 -29.46
N SER A 199 24.57 -13.07 -29.42
CA SER A 199 25.40 -11.86 -29.50
C SER A 199 26.25 -11.61 -28.25
N GLY A 200 25.97 -12.30 -27.14
CA GLY A 200 26.53 -12.02 -25.82
C GLY A 200 25.70 -11.02 -25.00
N ASN A 201 24.63 -10.46 -25.58
CA ASN A 201 23.65 -9.64 -24.86
C ASN A 201 22.63 -10.52 -24.11
N PHE A 202 21.73 -9.89 -23.37
CA PHE A 202 20.61 -10.54 -22.68
C PHE A 202 19.28 -10.02 -23.21
N GLU A 203 18.34 -10.92 -23.51
CA GLU A 203 16.93 -10.56 -23.58
C GLU A 203 16.34 -10.67 -22.17
N VAL A 204 15.78 -9.57 -21.67
CA VAL A 204 15.16 -9.52 -20.34
C VAL A 204 13.74 -9.00 -20.48
N GLY A 205 12.79 -9.64 -19.82
CA GLY A 205 11.39 -9.20 -19.84
C GLY A 205 10.82 -9.04 -18.45
N VAL A 206 9.99 -7.99 -18.31
CA VAL A 206 9.03 -7.82 -17.23
C VAL A 206 7.64 -8.02 -17.81
N HIS A 207 6.89 -8.94 -17.22
CA HIS A 207 5.55 -9.33 -17.62
C HIS A 207 4.59 -8.94 -16.51
N ILE A 208 3.67 -8.01 -16.80
CA ILE A 208 2.69 -7.52 -15.83
C ILE A 208 1.33 -8.13 -16.16
N ALA A 209 0.55 -8.51 -15.15
CA ALA A 209 -0.80 -9.03 -15.30
C ALA A 209 -1.66 -8.12 -16.20
N ASP A 210 -2.32 -8.68 -17.22
CA ASP A 210 -3.12 -7.89 -18.18
C ASP A 210 -4.52 -7.55 -17.65
N VAL A 211 -4.58 -6.77 -16.57
CA VAL A 211 -5.84 -6.33 -15.94
C VAL A 211 -6.73 -5.58 -16.93
N THR A 212 -6.13 -4.83 -17.87
CA THR A 212 -6.86 -4.06 -18.90
C THR A 212 -7.68 -4.94 -19.85
N ASN A 213 -7.41 -6.25 -19.90
CA ASN A 213 -8.24 -7.18 -20.66
C ASN A 213 -9.61 -7.43 -20.00
N PHE A 214 -9.71 -7.26 -18.68
CA PHE A 214 -10.90 -7.64 -17.90
C PHE A 214 -11.62 -6.44 -17.30
N VAL A 215 -10.90 -5.35 -17.01
CA VAL A 215 -11.47 -4.11 -16.49
C VAL A 215 -11.62 -3.12 -17.65
N HIS A 216 -12.86 -2.87 -18.07
CA HIS A 216 -13.16 -2.00 -19.21
C HIS A 216 -13.65 -0.62 -18.76
N PRO A 217 -13.20 0.47 -19.42
CA PRO A 217 -13.59 1.83 -19.05
C PRO A 217 -15.10 2.05 -18.95
N GLY A 218 -15.56 2.68 -17.87
CA GLY A 218 -16.97 3.00 -17.64
C GLY A 218 -17.85 1.80 -17.26
N SER A 219 -17.25 0.64 -16.96
CA SER A 219 -17.96 -0.48 -16.35
C SER A 219 -18.14 -0.26 -14.84
N PRO A 220 -19.13 -0.90 -14.19
CA PRO A 220 -19.25 -0.85 -12.73
C PRO A 220 -17.98 -1.27 -11.98
N LEU A 221 -17.22 -2.22 -12.55
CA LEU A 221 -15.94 -2.66 -12.01
C LEU A 221 -14.85 -1.58 -12.10
N ASP A 222 -14.80 -0.84 -13.21
CA ASP A 222 -13.88 0.29 -13.39
C ASP A 222 -14.22 1.45 -12.44
N ASP A 223 -15.51 1.80 -12.30
CA ASP A 223 -15.96 2.84 -11.37
C ASP A 223 -15.61 2.51 -9.91
N GLU A 224 -15.80 1.26 -9.49
CA GLU A 224 -15.44 0.81 -8.14
C GLU A 224 -13.92 0.82 -7.93
N ALA A 225 -13.15 0.33 -8.91
CA ALA A 225 -11.69 0.36 -8.86
C ALA A 225 -11.15 1.80 -8.78
N SER A 226 -11.72 2.72 -9.57
CA SER A 226 -11.37 4.14 -9.57
C SER A 226 -11.66 4.81 -8.22
N GLN A 227 -12.79 4.48 -7.59
CA GLN A 227 -13.15 5.00 -6.26
C GLN A 227 -12.20 4.48 -5.16
N ARG A 228 -11.78 3.21 -5.23
CA ARG A 228 -10.83 2.62 -4.26
C ARG A 228 -9.40 3.11 -4.47
N GLY A 229 -8.98 3.29 -5.72
CA GLY A 229 -7.67 3.81 -6.13
C GLY A 229 -6.49 2.87 -5.92
N THR A 230 -6.43 2.15 -4.79
CA THR A 230 -5.39 1.16 -4.47
C THR A 230 -5.93 0.10 -3.52
N SER A 231 -5.31 -1.08 -3.50
CA SER A 231 -5.49 -2.04 -2.41
C SER A 231 -4.84 -1.49 -1.14
N VAL A 232 -5.49 -1.68 0.01
CA VAL A 232 -4.98 -1.25 1.32
C VAL A 232 -4.57 -2.47 2.11
N TYR A 233 -3.33 -2.47 2.59
CA TYR A 233 -2.77 -3.54 3.41
C TYR A 233 -2.77 -3.12 4.88
N LEU A 234 -3.50 -3.88 5.70
CA LEU A 234 -3.43 -3.84 7.17
C LEU A 234 -2.65 -5.05 7.65
N VAL A 235 -2.32 -5.08 8.94
CA VAL A 235 -1.56 -6.18 9.56
C VAL A 235 -2.24 -7.54 9.35
N GLU A 236 -3.57 -7.61 9.50
CA GLU A 236 -4.31 -8.88 9.46
C GLU A 236 -5.10 -9.09 8.16
N ARG A 237 -5.38 -8.02 7.42
CA ARG A 237 -6.27 -8.08 6.26
C ARG A 237 -5.83 -7.16 5.14
N ARG A 238 -6.15 -7.58 3.92
CA ARG A 238 -6.05 -6.79 2.70
C ARG A 238 -7.45 -6.35 2.30
N ILE A 239 -7.63 -5.06 2.02
CA ILE A 239 -8.83 -4.52 1.38
C ILE A 239 -8.52 -4.39 -0.10
N ASP A 240 -9.14 -5.26 -0.90
CA ASP A 240 -8.85 -5.38 -2.32
C ASP A 240 -9.41 -4.20 -3.13
N MET A 241 -8.63 -3.70 -4.09
CA MET A 241 -9.11 -2.76 -5.12
C MET A 241 -10.06 -3.45 -6.11
N LEU A 242 -9.76 -4.70 -6.47
CA LEU A 242 -10.50 -5.50 -7.45
C LEU A 242 -11.00 -6.81 -6.80
N PRO A 243 -12.08 -7.43 -7.29
CA PRO A 243 -12.59 -8.67 -6.71
C PRO A 243 -11.56 -9.80 -6.70
N LYS A 244 -11.51 -10.56 -5.60
CA LYS A 244 -10.57 -11.68 -5.40
C LYS A 244 -10.49 -12.69 -6.55
N PRO A 245 -11.58 -13.10 -7.23
CA PRO A 245 -11.45 -14.01 -8.36
C PRO A 245 -10.62 -13.43 -9.52
N LEU A 246 -10.64 -12.10 -9.67
CA LEU A 246 -9.84 -11.41 -10.67
C LEU A 246 -8.36 -11.35 -10.27
N THR A 247 -8.08 -10.94 -9.02
CA THR A 247 -6.71 -10.69 -8.54
C THR A 247 -5.95 -11.95 -8.15
N GLU A 248 -6.61 -12.93 -7.51
CA GLU A 248 -5.94 -14.14 -6.98
C GLU A 248 -5.94 -15.32 -7.96
N ASP A 249 -6.70 -15.25 -9.06
CA ASP A 249 -6.78 -16.33 -10.04
C ASP A 249 -6.61 -15.85 -11.49
N ILE A 250 -7.54 -15.07 -12.03
CA ILE A 250 -7.60 -14.75 -13.47
C ILE A 250 -6.37 -13.95 -13.92
N CYS A 251 -6.02 -12.88 -13.20
CA CYS A 251 -4.90 -12.01 -13.54
C CYS A 251 -3.58 -12.47 -12.92
N SER A 252 -3.63 -13.16 -11.78
CA SER A 252 -2.44 -13.64 -11.06
C SER A 252 -1.57 -14.53 -11.96
N LEU A 253 -0.29 -14.17 -12.10
CA LEU A 253 0.70 -14.86 -12.95
C LEU A 253 1.24 -16.15 -12.31
N ARG A 254 0.32 -17.02 -11.88
CA ARG A 254 0.59 -18.27 -11.19
C ARG A 254 1.45 -19.24 -12.01
N SER A 255 2.25 -20.03 -11.31
CA SER A 255 3.09 -21.07 -11.92
C SER A 255 2.24 -22.15 -12.62
N ASP A 256 2.75 -22.65 -13.73
CA ASP A 256 2.21 -23.72 -14.57
C ASP A 256 0.83 -23.47 -15.18
N VAL A 257 0.36 -22.22 -15.18
CA VAL A 257 -0.91 -21.84 -15.81
C VAL A 257 -0.69 -20.73 -16.84
N GLU A 258 -1.39 -20.82 -17.97
CA GLU A 258 -1.36 -19.79 -19.00
C GLU A 258 -2.12 -18.55 -18.52
N ARG A 259 -1.50 -17.38 -18.72
CA ARG A 259 -2.04 -16.09 -18.30
C ARG A 259 -1.77 -15.01 -19.33
N LEU A 260 -2.70 -14.06 -19.41
CA LEU A 260 -2.56 -12.86 -20.23
C LEU A 260 -1.69 -11.86 -19.48
N ALA A 261 -0.69 -11.31 -20.18
CA ALA A 261 0.22 -10.32 -19.63
C ALA A 261 0.42 -9.16 -20.60
N PHE A 262 0.90 -8.04 -20.07
CA PHE A 262 1.52 -6.97 -20.83
C PHE A 262 3.03 -7.03 -20.56
N SER A 263 3.80 -7.23 -21.62
CA SER A 263 5.25 -7.45 -21.54
C SER A 263 6.04 -6.23 -21.98
N VAL A 264 7.03 -5.86 -21.18
CA VAL A 264 8.12 -4.95 -21.54
C VAL A 264 9.39 -5.78 -21.66
N ILE A 265 9.96 -5.82 -22.86
CA ILE A 265 11.11 -6.68 -23.19
C ILE A 265 12.25 -5.80 -23.68
N TRP A 266 13.44 -6.02 -23.12
CA TRP A 266 14.65 -5.31 -23.47
C TRP A 266 15.70 -6.25 -24.04
N GLU A 267 16.51 -5.71 -24.94
CA GLU A 267 17.86 -6.23 -25.17
C GLU A 267 18.83 -5.40 -24.33
N LEU A 268 19.55 -6.07 -23.42
CA LEU A 268 20.53 -5.48 -22.52
C LEU A 268 21.95 -5.94 -22.85
N THR A 269 22.91 -5.03 -22.82
CA THR A 269 24.33 -5.41 -22.82
C THR A 269 24.70 -6.14 -21.52
N PRO A 270 25.85 -6.84 -21.45
CA PRO A 270 26.38 -7.33 -20.19
C PRO A 270 26.54 -6.24 -19.13
N GLU A 271 26.73 -4.97 -19.53
CA GLU A 271 26.82 -3.78 -18.68
C GLU A 271 25.44 -3.25 -18.21
N ALA A 272 24.36 -3.94 -18.58
CA ALA A 272 22.97 -3.57 -18.34
C ALA A 272 22.53 -2.28 -19.06
N ASP A 273 23.17 -1.91 -20.17
CA ASP A 273 22.69 -0.83 -21.04
C ASP A 273 21.55 -1.32 -21.90
N ILE A 274 20.46 -0.54 -21.96
CA ILE A 274 19.31 -0.84 -22.81
C ILE A 274 19.66 -0.49 -24.26
N ILE A 275 19.73 -1.51 -25.12
CA ILE A 275 19.92 -1.36 -26.56
C ILE A 275 18.59 -1.08 -27.25
N SER A 276 17.57 -1.88 -26.91
CA SER A 276 16.23 -1.76 -27.49
C SER A 276 15.15 -2.11 -26.46
N THR A 277 13.94 -1.59 -26.69
CA THR A 277 12.76 -1.88 -25.86
C THR A 277 11.58 -2.21 -26.75
N ARG A 278 10.84 -3.25 -26.37
CA ARG A 278 9.67 -3.75 -27.05
C ARG A 278 8.52 -3.87 -26.06
N TYR A 279 7.33 -3.43 -26.47
CA TYR A 279 6.11 -3.48 -25.68
C TYR A 279 5.10 -4.33 -26.43
N THR A 280 4.48 -5.31 -25.77
CA THR A 280 3.46 -6.15 -26.39
C THR A 280 2.47 -6.67 -25.36
N LYS A 281 1.21 -6.84 -25.75
CA LYS A 281 0.37 -7.81 -25.04
C LYS A 281 0.90 -9.21 -25.34
N SER A 282 0.75 -10.13 -24.40
CA SER A 282 1.32 -11.46 -24.52
C SER A 282 0.51 -12.51 -23.79
N VAL A 283 0.80 -13.77 -24.12
CA VAL A 283 0.41 -14.94 -23.34
C VAL A 283 1.69 -15.56 -22.79
N ILE A 284 1.75 -15.77 -21.48
CA ILE A 284 2.88 -16.38 -20.79
C ILE A 284 2.43 -17.60 -20.00
N LYS A 285 3.39 -18.46 -19.64
CA LYS A 285 3.19 -19.54 -18.68
C LYS A 285 4.38 -19.52 -17.73
N SER A 286 4.16 -19.01 -16.52
CA SER A 286 5.22 -18.96 -15.49
C SER A 286 5.64 -20.38 -15.14
N CYS A 287 6.94 -20.68 -15.14
CA CYS A 287 7.48 -21.99 -14.77
C CYS A 287 7.74 -22.11 -13.26
N ALA A 288 7.73 -21.00 -12.52
CA ALA A 288 7.93 -20.98 -11.08
C ALA A 288 7.37 -19.71 -10.44
N ALA A 289 6.77 -19.86 -9.25
CA ALA A 289 6.45 -18.76 -8.34
C ALA A 289 7.31 -18.94 -7.09
N LEU A 290 8.25 -18.02 -6.87
CA LEU A 290 9.24 -18.10 -5.79
C LEU A 290 8.93 -17.05 -4.73
N SER A 291 9.17 -17.37 -3.47
CA SER A 291 9.33 -16.34 -2.45
C SER A 291 10.70 -15.68 -2.53
N TYR A 292 10.83 -14.46 -2.01
CA TYR A 292 12.13 -13.79 -1.87
C TYR A 292 13.18 -14.65 -1.14
N ILE A 293 12.75 -15.46 -0.17
CA ILE A 293 13.64 -16.34 0.60
C ILE A 293 14.16 -17.48 -0.29
N GLU A 294 13.26 -18.10 -1.06
CA GLU A 294 13.62 -19.20 -1.98
C GLU A 294 14.49 -18.69 -3.14
N ALA A 295 14.16 -17.54 -3.73
CA ALA A 295 14.96 -16.93 -4.78
C ALA A 295 16.37 -16.61 -4.28
N GLN A 296 16.49 -16.03 -3.08
CA GLN A 296 17.80 -15.76 -2.47
C GLN A 296 18.59 -17.04 -2.24
N ALA A 297 17.98 -18.05 -1.63
CA ALA A 297 18.64 -19.33 -1.36
C ALA A 297 19.14 -20.00 -2.64
N ARG A 298 18.37 -19.93 -3.74
CA ARG A 298 18.79 -20.44 -5.05
C ARG A 298 19.97 -19.66 -5.65
N MET A 299 19.94 -18.34 -5.55
CA MET A 299 21.04 -17.50 -6.04
C MET A 299 22.34 -17.82 -5.30
N ASP A 300 22.28 -18.02 -3.97
CA ASP A 300 23.43 -18.23 -3.10
C ASP A 300 24.02 -19.65 -3.20
N ASP A 301 23.23 -20.68 -3.52
CA ASP A 301 23.72 -22.06 -3.61
C ASP A 301 24.46 -22.34 -4.92
N SER A 302 25.78 -22.19 -4.91
CA SER A 302 26.68 -22.42 -6.04
C SER A 302 26.66 -23.85 -6.63
N ARG A 303 25.90 -24.80 -6.06
CA ARG A 303 25.73 -26.15 -6.62
C ARG A 303 24.52 -26.24 -7.55
N LEU A 304 23.55 -25.34 -7.39
CA LEU A 304 22.39 -25.26 -8.28
C LEU A 304 22.78 -24.58 -9.60
N MET A 305 22.63 -25.32 -10.70
CA MET A 305 23.02 -24.91 -12.06
C MET A 305 21.89 -25.13 -13.06
N ASP A 306 20.65 -25.31 -12.58
CA ASP A 306 19.51 -25.41 -13.47
C ASP A 306 19.28 -24.09 -14.23
N PRO A 307 18.57 -24.12 -15.38
CA PRO A 307 18.40 -22.93 -16.21
C PRO A 307 17.72 -21.77 -15.49
N LEU A 308 16.72 -22.02 -14.64
CA LEU A 308 16.03 -20.98 -13.87
C LEU A 308 16.99 -20.30 -12.89
N THR A 309 17.79 -21.08 -12.16
CA THR A 309 18.82 -20.53 -11.26
C THR A 309 19.86 -19.70 -12.01
N THR A 310 20.22 -20.11 -13.24
CA THR A 310 21.14 -19.36 -14.10
C THR A 310 20.54 -18.02 -14.53
N ASP A 311 19.28 -18.02 -14.96
CA ASP A 311 18.54 -16.81 -15.36
C ASP A 311 18.40 -15.84 -14.17
N LEU A 312 18.06 -16.33 -12.97
CA LEU A 312 18.01 -15.55 -11.72
C LEU A 312 19.35 -14.87 -11.41
N ARG A 313 20.46 -15.62 -11.50
CA ARG A 313 21.80 -15.05 -11.24
C ARG A 313 22.17 -13.99 -12.26
N ASN A 314 21.89 -14.22 -13.54
CA ASN A 314 22.12 -13.24 -14.60
C ASN A 314 21.33 -11.95 -14.32
N MET A 315 20.05 -12.08 -13.94
CA MET A 315 19.23 -10.93 -13.54
C MET A 315 19.82 -10.18 -12.35
N ASN A 316 20.27 -10.88 -11.30
CA ASN A 316 20.88 -10.23 -10.13
C ASN A 316 22.16 -9.48 -10.50
N VAL A 317 23.00 -10.04 -11.38
CA VAL A 317 24.22 -9.37 -11.88
C VAL A 317 23.87 -8.06 -12.61
N LEU A 318 22.87 -8.10 -13.51
CA LEU A 318 22.41 -6.91 -14.23
C LEU A 318 21.80 -5.88 -13.27
N ALA A 319 20.96 -6.30 -12.33
CA ALA A 319 20.33 -5.43 -11.33
C ALA A 319 21.38 -4.69 -10.47
N LYS A 320 22.45 -5.36 -10.04
CA LYS A 320 23.56 -4.72 -9.30
C LYS A 320 24.20 -3.59 -10.11
N LYS A 321 24.43 -3.79 -11.41
CA LYS A 321 24.97 -2.76 -12.31
C LYS A 321 24.00 -1.59 -12.51
N MET A 322 22.70 -1.88 -12.67
CA MET A 322 21.66 -0.86 -12.77
C MET A 322 21.58 -0.01 -11.51
N ARG A 323 21.61 -0.65 -10.33
CA ARG A 323 21.59 0.05 -9.04
C ARG A 323 22.80 0.93 -8.84
N SER A 324 24.01 0.44 -9.11
CA SER A 324 25.23 1.25 -8.95
C SER A 324 25.10 2.55 -9.74
N ARG A 325 24.72 2.45 -11.01
CA ARG A 325 24.50 3.63 -11.87
C ARG A 325 23.39 4.54 -11.38
N ARG A 326 22.30 3.97 -10.84
CA ARG A 326 21.19 4.75 -10.26
C ARG A 326 21.66 5.56 -9.05
N ILE A 327 22.44 4.95 -8.15
CA ILE A 327 23.04 5.63 -6.98
C ILE A 327 24.05 6.69 -7.42
N GLU A 328 24.92 6.38 -8.38
CA GLU A 328 25.89 7.33 -8.96
C GLU A 328 25.21 8.56 -9.59
N ARG A 329 24.00 8.39 -10.13
CA ARG A 329 23.15 9.49 -10.64
C ARG A 329 22.46 10.30 -9.54
N GLY A 330 22.67 9.96 -8.26
CA GLY A 330 22.12 10.68 -7.12
C GLY A 330 20.78 10.16 -6.60
N ALA A 331 20.42 8.91 -6.91
CA ALA A 331 19.22 8.31 -6.31
C ALA A 331 19.37 8.15 -4.80
N LEU A 332 18.30 8.42 -4.07
CA LEU A 332 18.22 8.27 -2.63
C LEU A 332 17.50 6.97 -2.28
N THR A 333 18.14 6.16 -1.44
CA THR A 333 17.50 4.97 -0.84
C THR A 333 17.05 5.34 0.57
N LEU A 334 15.77 5.72 0.70
CA LEU A 334 15.15 6.06 1.98
C LEU A 334 14.29 4.87 2.44
N ALA A 335 14.94 3.83 2.97
CA ALA A 335 14.23 2.70 3.54
C ALA A 335 13.70 3.08 4.94
N SER A 336 12.38 2.98 5.13
CA SER A 336 11.81 2.93 6.47
C SER A 336 11.95 1.51 7.02
N ALA A 337 12.28 1.38 8.30
CA ALA A 337 12.22 0.08 8.95
C ALA A 337 10.76 -0.37 9.02
N GLU A 338 10.41 -1.38 8.23
CA GLU A 338 9.10 -2.01 8.28
C GLU A 338 9.09 -3.13 9.31
N VAL A 339 8.00 -3.19 10.07
CA VAL A 339 7.80 -4.16 11.13
C VAL A 339 6.77 -5.18 10.68
N LYS A 340 7.05 -6.46 10.91
CA LYS A 340 6.17 -7.59 10.58
C LYS A 340 5.76 -8.30 11.87
N PHE A 341 4.46 -8.52 12.01
CA PHE A 341 3.90 -9.30 13.12
C PHE A 341 3.85 -10.78 12.73
N GLN A 342 4.22 -11.65 13.66
CA GLN A 342 3.89 -13.07 13.61
C GLN A 342 2.56 -13.23 14.35
N ILE A 343 1.56 -13.76 13.66
CA ILE A 343 0.20 -13.91 14.19
C ILE A 343 -0.10 -15.40 14.33
N ASP A 344 -0.71 -15.77 15.45
CA ASP A 344 -1.20 -17.12 15.68
C ASP A 344 -2.31 -17.47 14.68
N THR A 345 -2.22 -18.63 14.03
CA THR A 345 -3.20 -19.00 12.99
C THR A 345 -4.56 -19.41 13.54
N GLU A 346 -4.67 -19.79 14.81
CA GLU A 346 -5.92 -20.23 15.45
C GLU A 346 -6.58 -19.09 16.24
N THR A 347 -5.82 -18.38 17.07
CA THR A 347 -6.36 -17.30 17.92
C THR A 347 -6.37 -15.95 17.21
N HIS A 348 -5.59 -15.80 16.14
CA HIS A 348 -5.30 -14.52 15.48
C HIS A 348 -4.64 -13.47 16.38
N ASP A 349 -4.05 -13.85 17.50
CA ASP A 349 -3.30 -12.93 18.36
C ASP A 349 -1.86 -12.76 17.87
N PRO A 350 -1.25 -11.57 18.05
CA PRO A 350 0.15 -11.36 17.73
C PRO A 350 1.04 -12.13 18.71
N LEU A 351 1.86 -13.05 18.19
CA LEU A 351 2.82 -13.86 18.93
C LEU A 351 4.17 -13.15 19.10
N ASP A 352 4.65 -12.52 18.03
CA ASP A 352 5.97 -11.90 17.99
C ASP A 352 6.03 -10.75 16.98
N ILE A 353 7.07 -9.92 17.10
CA ILE A 353 7.32 -8.76 16.26
C ILE A 353 8.75 -8.81 15.71
N GLY A 354 8.88 -8.79 14.38
CA GLY A 354 10.17 -8.86 13.70
C GLY A 354 10.37 -7.71 12.71
N MET A 355 11.63 -7.36 12.46
CA MET A 355 11.96 -6.41 11.39
C MET A 355 11.93 -7.11 10.02
N TYR A 356 11.33 -6.46 9.02
CA TYR A 356 11.39 -6.93 7.64
C TYR A 356 12.81 -6.76 7.09
N GLN A 357 13.44 -7.89 6.73
CA GLN A 357 14.79 -7.89 6.17
C GLN A 357 14.73 -7.82 4.64
N ILE A 358 15.24 -6.72 4.08
CA ILE A 358 15.42 -6.56 2.64
C ILE A 358 16.62 -7.41 2.19
N ARG A 359 16.40 -8.27 1.19
CA ARG A 359 17.42 -9.17 0.60
C ARG A 359 17.84 -8.69 -0.79
N GLU A 360 18.90 -9.28 -1.35
CA GLU A 360 19.31 -8.98 -2.73
C GLU A 360 18.20 -9.33 -3.75
N ALA A 361 17.41 -10.38 -3.48
CA ALA A 361 16.27 -10.74 -4.31
C ALA A 361 15.21 -9.61 -4.41
N ASN A 362 14.86 -8.94 -3.30
CA ASN A 362 13.95 -7.77 -3.30
C ASN A 362 14.49 -6.68 -4.22
N GLN A 363 15.76 -6.40 -4.00
CA GLN A 363 16.56 -5.43 -4.69
C GLN A 363 16.67 -5.72 -6.20
N MET A 364 16.78 -6.99 -6.60
CA MET A 364 16.79 -7.41 -8.00
C MET A 364 15.46 -7.07 -8.68
N VAL A 365 14.34 -7.47 -8.08
CA VAL A 365 13.00 -7.18 -8.60
C VAL A 365 12.79 -5.66 -8.69
N GLU A 366 13.17 -4.90 -7.66
CA GLU A 366 13.05 -3.43 -7.61
C GLU A 366 13.68 -2.76 -8.85
N GLU A 367 14.91 -3.12 -9.24
CA GLU A 367 15.58 -2.46 -10.36
C GLU A 367 14.88 -2.73 -11.71
N PHE A 368 14.34 -3.92 -11.91
CA PHE A 368 13.61 -4.24 -13.14
C PHE A 368 12.22 -3.60 -13.17
N MET A 369 11.54 -3.50 -12.03
CA MET A 369 10.28 -2.73 -11.93
C MET A 369 10.51 -1.24 -12.18
N LEU A 370 11.59 -0.66 -11.65
CA LEU A 370 11.97 0.72 -11.94
C LEU A 370 12.26 0.91 -13.43
N ALA A 371 13.00 0.00 -14.07
CA ALA A 371 13.29 0.06 -15.50
C ALA A 371 12.02 -0.07 -16.35
N ALA A 372 11.08 -0.94 -15.98
CA ALA A 372 9.77 -1.06 -16.60
C ALA A 372 9.02 0.28 -16.54
N ASN A 373 8.89 0.84 -15.34
CA ASN A 373 8.18 2.10 -15.11
C ASN A 373 8.79 3.27 -15.90
N VAL A 374 10.12 3.42 -15.90
CA VAL A 374 10.80 4.48 -16.67
C VAL A 374 10.59 4.29 -18.17
N SER A 375 10.73 3.06 -18.68
CA SER A 375 10.56 2.76 -20.10
C SER A 375 9.12 3.07 -20.56
N VAL A 376 8.13 2.63 -19.78
CA VAL A 376 6.71 2.89 -20.04
C VAL A 376 6.40 4.39 -19.94
N ALA A 377 6.89 5.09 -18.91
CA ALA A 377 6.70 6.53 -18.75
C ALA A 377 7.21 7.32 -19.97
N ASP A 378 8.43 6.99 -20.43
CA ASP A 378 8.98 7.56 -21.65
C ASP A 378 8.11 7.27 -22.87
N LYS A 379 7.59 6.04 -22.99
CA LYS A 379 6.78 5.62 -24.14
C LYS A 379 5.43 6.34 -24.17
N ILE A 380 4.72 6.40 -23.05
CA ILE A 380 3.42 7.07 -22.97
C ILE A 380 3.56 8.58 -23.14
N LEU A 381 4.58 9.21 -22.55
CA LEU A 381 4.83 10.65 -22.69
C LEU A 381 5.12 11.04 -24.14
N LYS A 382 5.91 10.23 -24.86
CA LYS A 382 6.19 10.44 -26.29
C LYS A 382 4.93 10.31 -27.15
N HIS A 383 3.98 9.45 -26.77
CA HIS A 383 2.79 9.18 -27.59
C HIS A 383 1.59 10.08 -27.23
N PHE A 384 1.39 10.34 -25.94
CA PHE A 384 0.26 11.09 -25.37
C PHE A 384 0.77 12.22 -24.46
N SER A 385 1.55 13.14 -25.02
CA SER A 385 2.24 14.19 -24.25
C SER A 385 1.33 15.08 -23.39
N LEU A 386 0.08 15.29 -23.81
CA LEU A 386 -0.87 16.16 -23.12
C LEU A 386 -1.69 15.46 -22.01
N CYS A 387 -1.73 14.13 -21.99
CA CYS A 387 -2.60 13.37 -21.10
C CYS A 387 -1.95 12.10 -20.53
N SER A 388 -0.62 12.05 -20.47
CA SER A 388 0.09 10.95 -19.83
C SER A 388 -0.07 11.01 -18.31
N LEU A 389 -0.45 9.87 -17.72
CA LEU A 389 -0.41 9.68 -16.27
C LEU A 389 1.04 9.40 -15.86
N LEU A 390 1.64 10.31 -15.08
CA LEU A 390 3.02 10.24 -14.60
C LEU A 390 3.04 10.40 -13.06
N ARG A 391 4.13 9.96 -12.43
CA ARG A 391 4.39 10.10 -11.00
C ARG A 391 5.81 10.57 -10.75
#